data_AF-A0A0B4VC03-F1
#
_entry.id   AF-A0A0B4VC03-F1
#
_cell.length_a   1.000
_cell.length_b   1.000
_cell.length_c   1.000
_cell.angle_alpha   90.00
_cell.angle_beta   90.00
_cell.angle_gamma   90.00
#
_symmetry.space_group_name_H-M   'P 1'
#
loop_
_entity.id
_entity.type
_entity.pdbx_description
1 polymer ?
#
loop_
_entity_poly.entity_id
_entity_poly.type
_entity_poly.pdbx_seq_one_letter_code
_entity_poly.pdbx_strand_id
1 'polypeptide(L)'
;TLTVPLMCVEFYLLTKVAGAKKGLLWKLIIASVWMLVFGYIGEAYNPANEGGTIDEATTHSVMYGVLSTLGYIYILYAAWFGEVATLAENSNNANIKKSVRILAWFVLV
;
A
#
# COMPACT_ATOMS: atom_id res chain seq x y z
N THR A 1 5.52 6.34 8.48
CA THR A 1 5.81 5.36 7.39
C THR A 1 5.58 3.90 7.80
N LEU A 2 5.63 3.49 9.08
CA LEU A 2 5.44 2.08 9.49
C LEU A 2 3.98 1.61 9.62
N THR A 3 3.00 2.51 9.64
CA THR A 3 1.59 2.18 9.81
C THR A 3 0.98 1.49 8.58
N VAL A 4 1.44 1.85 7.38
CA VAL A 4 0.96 1.26 6.11
C VAL A 4 1.41 -0.20 5.94
N PRO A 5 2.69 -0.56 6.17
CA PRO A 5 3.12 -1.95 6.21
C PRO A 5 2.38 -2.79 7.26
N LEU A 6 2.14 -2.22 8.45
CA LEU A 6 1.45 -2.94 9.52
C LEU A 6 -0.02 -3.23 9.15
N MET A 7 -0.71 -2.30 8.49
CA MET A 7 -2.05 -2.56 7.95
C MET A 7 -2.08 -3.65 6.89
N CYS A 8 -1.11 -3.67 5.97
CA CYS A 8 -0.99 -4.74 4.98
C CYS A 8 -0.85 -6.13 5.64
N VAL A 9 -0.12 -6.21 6.75
CA VAL A 9 -0.02 -7.44 7.57
C VAL A 9 -1.34 -7.75 8.26
N GLU A 10 -2.05 -6.75 8.78
CA GLU A 10 -3.35 -6.93 9.42
C GLU A 10 -4.42 -7.46 8.46
N PHE A 11 -4.47 -6.95 7.21
CA PHE A 11 -5.29 -7.52 6.14
C PHE A 11 -4.98 -9.00 5.90
N TYR A 12 -3.70 -9.35 5.85
CA TYR A 12 -3.31 -10.74 5.70
C TYR A 12 -3.75 -11.59 6.90
N LEU A 13 -3.60 -11.12 8.13
CA LEU A 13 -4.03 -11.87 9.31
C LEU A 13 -5.56 -12.09 9.33
N LEU A 14 -6.34 -11.07 8.95
CA LEU A 14 -7.79 -11.15 8.82
C LEU A 14 -8.24 -12.08 7.69
N THR A 15 -7.51 -12.12 6.57
CA THR A 15 -7.85 -13.00 5.44
C THR A 15 -7.21 -14.39 5.56
N LYS A 16 -6.20 -14.59 6.41
CA LYS A 16 -5.54 -15.88 6.67
C LYS A 16 -6.52 -16.89 7.25
N VAL A 17 -7.36 -16.46 8.18
CA VAL A 17 -8.47 -17.28 8.72
C VAL A 17 -9.54 -17.59 7.66
N ALA A 18 -9.56 -16.86 6.55
CA ALA A 18 -10.39 -17.11 5.37
C ALA A 18 -9.65 -17.86 4.23
N GLY A 19 -8.43 -18.34 4.47
CA GLY A 19 -7.66 -19.13 3.49
C GLY A 19 -6.62 -18.34 2.67
N ALA A 20 -6.23 -17.13 3.09
CA ALA A 20 -5.19 -16.37 2.40
C ALA A 20 -3.87 -17.14 2.30
N LYS A 21 -3.30 -17.19 1.09
CA LYS A 21 -1.99 -17.78 0.84
C LYS A 21 -0.88 -16.81 1.24
N LYS A 22 0.29 -17.34 1.61
CA LYS A 22 1.49 -16.53 1.89
C LYS A 22 1.89 -15.62 0.72
N GLY A 23 1.50 -15.95 -0.51
CA GLY A 23 1.73 -15.12 -1.70
C GLY A 23 1.04 -13.75 -1.63
N LEU A 24 -0.15 -13.64 -1.02
CA LEU A 24 -0.84 -12.37 -0.85
C LEU A 24 -0.08 -11.45 0.11
N LEU A 25 0.42 -11.99 1.21
CA LEU A 25 1.26 -11.25 2.15
C LEU A 25 2.48 -10.66 1.44
N TRP A 26 3.20 -11.48 0.67
CA TRP A 26 4.37 -11.02 -0.08
C TRP A 26 4.03 -9.94 -1.11
N LYS A 27 2.90 -10.05 -1.82
CA LYS A 27 2.44 -9.01 -2.75
C LYS A 27 2.19 -7.68 -2.04
N LEU A 28 1.48 -7.70 -0.90
CA LEU A 28 1.17 -6.50 -0.12
C LEU A 28 2.43 -5.87 0.52
N ILE A 29 3.34 -6.70 1.02
CA ILE A 29 4.63 -6.23 1.56
C ILE A 29 5.46 -5.58 0.46
N ILE A 30 5.64 -6.25 -0.69
CA ILE A 30 6.39 -5.68 -1.82
C ILE A 30 5.78 -4.35 -2.29
N ALA A 31 4.45 -4.28 -2.40
CA ALA A 31 3.76 -3.04 -2.78
C ALA A 31 3.98 -1.92 -1.76
N SER A 32 3.93 -2.23 -0.45
CA SER A 32 4.20 -1.24 0.60
C SER A 32 5.65 -0.78 0.63
N VAL A 33 6.60 -1.70 0.46
CA VAL A 33 8.03 -1.37 0.37
C VAL A 33 8.30 -0.51 -0.85
N TRP A 34 7.72 -0.84 -2.00
CA TRP A 34 7.81 -0.03 -3.22
C TRP A 34 7.32 1.39 -2.95
N MET A 35 6.10 1.55 -2.45
CA MET A 35 5.53 2.85 -2.10
C MET A 35 6.48 3.65 -1.19
N LEU A 36 6.99 3.03 -0.12
CA LEU A 36 7.87 3.71 0.83
C LEU A 36 9.25 4.06 0.25
N VAL A 37 9.84 3.18 -0.56
CA VAL A 37 11.15 3.42 -1.18
C VAL A 37 11.06 4.56 -2.18
N PHE A 38 10.06 4.55 -3.07
CA PHE A 38 9.89 5.63 -4.04
C PHE A 38 9.51 6.95 -3.37
N GLY A 39 8.67 6.92 -2.32
CA GLY A 39 8.34 8.12 -1.54
C GLY A 39 9.58 8.68 -0.82
N TYR A 40 10.37 7.81 -0.17
CA TYR A 40 11.60 8.21 0.48
C TYR A 40 12.62 8.77 -0.51
N ILE A 41 12.77 8.18 -1.70
CA ILE A 41 13.68 8.71 -2.72
C ILE A 41 13.23 10.10 -3.18
N GLY A 42 11.93 10.29 -3.44
CA GLY A 42 11.37 11.57 -3.85
C GLY A 42 11.48 12.69 -2.81
N GLU A 43 11.58 12.35 -1.52
CA GLU A 43 11.75 13.32 -0.43
C GLU A 43 13.23 13.51 -0.02
N ALA A 44 14.02 12.43 0.06
CA ALA A 44 15.38 12.46 0.60
C ALA A 44 16.44 12.82 -0.46
N TYR A 45 16.23 12.44 -1.72
CA TYR A 45 17.15 12.75 -2.82
C TYR A 45 16.56 13.88 -3.66
N ASN A 46 16.43 15.05 -3.04
CA ASN A 46 15.99 16.25 -3.73
C ASN A 46 17.19 16.93 -4.41
N PRO A 47 17.24 17.10 -5.75
CA PRO A 47 18.39 17.70 -6.45
C PRO A 47 18.68 19.15 -6.04
N ALA A 48 17.77 19.83 -5.33
CA ALA A 48 18.06 21.10 -4.66
C ALA A 48 19.20 21.01 -3.63
N ASN A 49 19.41 19.84 -2.99
CA ASN A 49 20.50 19.64 -2.03
C ASN A 49 21.87 19.43 -2.71
N GLU A 50 21.89 19.18 -4.03
CA GLU A 50 23.09 18.92 -4.82
C GLU A 50 23.45 20.11 -5.76
N GLY A 51 22.85 21.28 -5.53
CA GLY A 51 23.09 22.49 -6.33
C GLY A 51 22.18 22.66 -7.55
N GLY A 52 21.15 21.82 -7.69
CA GLY A 52 20.10 21.95 -8.70
C GLY A 52 19.08 23.04 -8.39
N THR A 53 18.34 23.46 -9.41
CA THR A 53 17.30 24.50 -9.33
C THR A 53 16.03 23.98 -8.65
N ILE A 54 15.20 24.91 -8.12
CA ILE A 54 13.92 24.59 -7.46
C ILE A 54 12.96 23.86 -8.42
N ASP A 55 13.03 24.15 -9.72
CA ASP A 55 12.20 23.49 -10.75
C ASP A 55 12.59 22.02 -10.97
N GLU A 56 13.89 21.71 -10.92
CA GLU A 56 14.42 20.33 -11.02
C GLU A 56 14.05 19.50 -9.79
N ALA A 57 14.13 20.12 -8.61
CA ALA A 57 13.70 19.54 -7.33
C ALA A 57 12.21 19.17 -7.32
N THR A 58 11.36 20.08 -7.80
CA THR A 58 9.92 19.87 -7.88
C THR A 58 9.59 18.75 -8.86
N THR A 59 10.25 18.73 -10.03
CA THR A 59 10.04 17.69 -11.04
C THR A 59 10.45 16.30 -10.54
N HIS A 60 11.57 16.20 -9.82
CA HIS A 60 12.04 14.95 -9.21
C HIS A 60 11.04 14.45 -8.17
N SER A 61 10.69 15.31 -7.19
CA SER A 61 9.77 14.93 -6.12
C SER A 61 8.40 14.49 -6.65
N VAL A 62 7.85 15.20 -7.64
CA VAL A 62 6.57 14.83 -8.29
C VAL A 62 6.66 13.49 -9.03
N MET A 63 7.73 13.25 -9.80
CA MET A 63 7.90 11.99 -10.54
C MET A 63 7.95 10.79 -9.61
N TYR A 64 8.76 10.86 -8.54
CA TYR A 64 8.87 9.80 -7.55
C TYR A 64 7.61 9.66 -6.68
N GLY A 65 6.90 10.77 -6.42
CA GLY A 65 5.58 10.76 -5.79
C GLY A 65 4.53 10.01 -6.62
N VAL A 66 4.49 10.22 -7.93
CA VAL A 66 3.60 9.46 -8.84
C VAL A 66 3.97 7.97 -8.85
N LEU A 67 5.26 7.64 -8.93
CA LEU A 67 5.76 6.26 -8.86
C LEU A 67 5.43 5.56 -7.53
N SER A 68 5.51 6.29 -6.40
CA SER A 68 5.10 5.81 -5.08
C SER A 68 3.58 5.54 -5.04
N THR A 69 2.81 6.45 -5.63
CA THR A 69 1.34 6.35 -5.69
C THR A 69 0.88 5.10 -6.45
N LEU A 70 1.63 4.61 -7.44
CA LEU A 70 1.32 3.34 -8.11
C LEU A 70 1.31 2.16 -7.14
N GLY A 71 2.25 2.12 -6.20
CA GLY A 71 2.28 1.10 -5.14
C GLY A 71 1.07 1.20 -4.21
N TYR A 72 0.67 2.43 -3.87
CA TYR A 72 -0.53 2.69 -3.08
C TYR A 72 -1.83 2.28 -3.79
N ILE A 73 -1.98 2.61 -5.08
CA ILE A 73 -3.14 2.21 -5.89
C ILE A 73 -3.23 0.69 -5.99
N TYR A 74 -2.10 -0.01 -6.11
CA TYR A 74 -2.10 -1.48 -6.08
C TYR A 74 -2.63 -2.05 -4.76
N ILE A 75 -2.24 -1.47 -3.61
CA ILE A 75 -2.75 -1.88 -2.29
C ILE A 75 -4.25 -1.60 -2.19
N LEU A 76 -4.71 -0.43 -2.64
CA LEU A 76 -6.12 -0.07 -2.68
C LEU A 76 -6.94 -1.05 -3.52
N TYR A 77 -6.46 -1.36 -4.73
CA TYR A 77 -7.07 -2.34 -5.60
C TYR A 77 -7.12 -3.71 -4.93
N ALA A 78 -6.03 -4.16 -4.33
CA ALA A 78 -5.96 -5.44 -3.62
C ALA A 78 -6.98 -5.52 -2.47
N ALA A 79 -7.17 -4.43 -1.72
CA ALA A 79 -8.07 -4.34 -0.59
C ALA A 79 -9.57 -4.27 -0.96
N TRP A 80 -9.92 -3.56 -2.04
CA TRP A 80 -11.32 -3.35 -2.44
C TRP A 80 -11.85 -4.38 -3.44
N PHE A 81 -11.04 -4.76 -4.42
CA PHE A 81 -11.47 -5.58 -5.56
C PHE A 81 -10.56 -6.78 -5.83
N GLY A 82 -9.39 -6.84 -5.20
CA GLY A 82 -8.42 -7.91 -5.42
C GLY A 82 -8.57 -9.08 -4.45
N GLU A 83 -7.48 -9.83 -4.30
CA GLU A 83 -7.43 -11.07 -3.51
C GLU A 83 -7.92 -10.89 -2.07
N VAL A 84 -7.67 -9.74 -1.43
CA VAL A 84 -8.11 -9.47 -0.04
C VAL A 84 -9.64 -9.41 0.04
N ALA A 85 -10.28 -8.67 -0.87
CA ALA A 85 -11.72 -8.54 -0.92
C ALA A 85 -12.41 -9.87 -1.22
N THR A 86 -11.92 -10.61 -2.23
CA THR A 86 -12.46 -11.93 -2.58
C THR A 86 -12.33 -12.93 -1.43
N LEU A 87 -11.20 -12.95 -0.72
CA LEU A 87 -11.02 -13.82 0.45
C LEU A 87 -11.94 -13.43 1.61
N ALA A 88 -12.17 -12.13 1.82
CA ALA A 88 -13.11 -11.66 2.83
C ALA A 88 -14.56 -12.01 2.50
N GLU A 89 -14.94 -12.02 1.22
CA GLU A 89 -16.27 -12.45 0.77
C GLU A 89 -16.48 -13.95 0.85
N ASN A 90 -15.43 -14.73 0.58
CA ASN A 90 -15.44 -16.18 0.74
C ASN A 90 -15.36 -16.61 2.22
N SER A 91 -15.10 -15.67 3.14
CA SER A 91 -15.13 -15.95 4.57
C SER A 91 -16.57 -16.18 5.03
N ASN A 92 -16.81 -17.33 5.68
CA ASN A 92 -18.10 -17.64 6.31
C ASN A 92 -18.39 -16.81 7.58
N ASN A 93 -17.57 -15.79 7.87
CA ASN A 93 -17.66 -14.97 9.08
C ASN A 93 -17.95 -13.50 8.72
N ALA A 94 -19.16 -13.04 9.09
CA ALA A 94 -19.61 -11.68 8.86
C ALA A 94 -18.69 -10.61 9.49
N ASN A 95 -18.03 -10.93 10.62
CA ASN A 95 -17.11 -10.01 11.29
C ASN A 95 -15.85 -9.78 10.45
N ILE A 96 -15.32 -10.80 9.79
CA ILE A 96 -14.12 -10.68 8.93
C ILE A 96 -14.43 -9.80 7.72
N LYS A 97 -15.57 -10.04 7.06
CA LYS A 97 -16.03 -9.22 5.93
C LYS A 97 -16.17 -7.74 6.32
N LYS A 98 -16.73 -7.47 7.51
CA LYS A 98 -16.88 -6.11 8.03
C LYS A 98 -15.53 -5.46 8.36
N SER A 99 -14.64 -6.17 9.05
CA SER A 99 -13.31 -5.66 9.41
C SER A 99 -12.46 -5.35 8.18
N VAL A 100 -12.44 -6.23 7.18
CA VAL A 100 -11.73 -5.99 5.92
C VAL A 100 -12.29 -4.77 5.18
N ARG A 101 -13.62 -4.60 5.16
CA ARG A 101 -14.26 -3.42 4.55
C ARG A 101 -13.89 -2.12 5.27
N ILE A 102 -13.87 -2.12 6.60
CA ILE A 102 -13.47 -0.95 7.40
C ILE A 102 -12.00 -0.60 7.14
N LEU A 103 -11.12 -1.60 7.15
CA LEU A 103 -9.70 -1.40 6.90
C LEU A 103 -9.46 -0.90 5.46
N ALA A 104 -10.23 -1.40 4.49
CA ALA A 104 -10.18 -0.94 3.10
C ALA A 104 -10.63 0.52 2.94
N TRP A 105 -11.60 0.96 3.74
CA TRP A 105 -11.99 2.37 3.84
C TRP A 105 -10.91 3.22 4.50
N PHE A 106 -10.27 2.72 5.55
CA PHE A 106 -9.20 3.43 6.23
C PHE A 106 -7.97 3.62 5.34
N VAL A 107 -7.66 2.67 4.46
CA VAL A 107 -6.57 2.84 3.49
C VAL A 107 -6.91 3.89 2.42
N LEU A 108 -8.19 4.10 2.10
CA LEU A 108 -8.64 5.05 1.09
C LEU A 108 -8.73 6.50 1.60
N VAL A 109 -9.02 6.70 2.90
CA VAL A 109 -9.26 8.02 3.52
C VAL A 109 -8.03 8.56 4.23
#